data_AF-A0AAN5BQ06-F1
#
_entry.id   AF-A0AAN5BQ06-F1
#
_cell.length_a   1.000
_cell.length_b   1.000
_cell.length_c   1.000
_cell.angle_alpha   90.00
_cell.angle_beta   90.00
_cell.angle_gamma   90.00
#
_symmetry.space_group_name_H-M   'P 1'
#
loop_
_entity.id
_entity.type
_entity.pdbx_description
1 polymer ?
#
loop_
_entity_poly.entity_id
_entity_poly.type
_entity_poly.pdbx_seq_one_letter_code
_entity_poly.pdbx_strand_id
1 'polypeptide(L)'
;MLESQRFLMSFWHSNSPDAMISSTHPLTYADRLRIRQPGDAGFALGPHVDGGGPERWEDNGYGRGNVYQRIWEGEWEKYDPWEASCRVLAEADLYNGAGACSMFRMFQAWLGMSHTGPNEGTLLVNPLLSLATIYFLLRPFFEPIYTPPKECSRMATETFLHPSNWRLERETSSNLQGATPGFAQELTATLHPHLELEKTMVHVPKIAPGDYVAWHCDSEYPT
;
A
#
# COMPACT_ATOMS: atom_id res chain seq x y z
N MET A 1 -24.27 -1.09 5.64
CA MET A 1 -23.22 -0.43 4.83
C MET A 1 -22.78 0.89 5.45
N LEU A 2 -23.64 1.91 5.56
CA LEU A 2 -23.25 3.20 6.14
C LEU A 2 -22.67 3.09 7.56
N GLU A 3 -23.29 2.29 8.43
CA GLU A 3 -22.77 2.05 9.79
C GLU A 3 -21.39 1.39 9.78
N SER A 4 -21.16 0.43 8.88
CA SER A 4 -19.86 -0.22 8.69
C SER A 4 -18.80 0.78 8.24
N GLN A 5 -19.14 1.67 7.30
CA GLN A 5 -18.22 2.71 6.81
C GLN A 5 -17.90 3.72 7.92
N ARG A 6 -18.91 4.18 8.68
CA ARG A 6 -18.69 5.06 9.85
C ARG A 6 -17.80 4.40 10.89
N PHE A 7 -18.04 3.13 11.19
CA PHE A 7 -17.20 2.36 12.11
C PHE A 7 -15.74 2.31 11.64
N LEU A 8 -15.49 1.97 10.37
CA LEU A 8 -14.14 1.95 9.81
C LEU A 8 -13.49 3.34 9.85
N MET A 9 -14.21 4.36 9.37
CA MET A 9 -13.71 5.74 9.38
C MET A 9 -13.43 6.26 10.79
N SER A 10 -14.05 5.71 11.84
CA SER A 10 -13.79 6.10 13.23
C SER A 10 -12.40 5.72 13.75
N PHE A 11 -11.65 4.84 13.06
CA PHE A 11 -10.26 4.55 13.39
C PHE A 11 -9.29 5.69 13.04
N TRP A 12 -9.72 6.59 12.15
CA TRP A 12 -8.92 7.73 11.72
C TRP A 12 -9.11 8.92 12.66
N HIS A 13 -8.08 9.73 12.80
CA HIS A 13 -8.14 10.98 13.54
C HIS A 13 -7.51 12.14 12.74
N SER A 14 -7.74 13.36 13.23
CA SER A 14 -7.18 14.58 12.65
C SER A 14 -6.41 15.32 13.71
N ASN A 15 -5.13 15.59 13.46
CA ASN A 15 -4.30 16.43 14.34
C ASN A 15 -4.51 17.93 14.07
N SER A 16 -5.16 18.28 12.96
CA SER A 16 -5.54 19.65 12.63
C SER A 16 -7.03 19.87 12.91
N PRO A 17 -7.41 20.82 13.78
CA PRO A 17 -8.82 21.14 14.03
C PRO A 17 -9.49 21.81 12.83
N ASP A 18 -8.71 22.42 11.93
CA ASP A 18 -9.19 23.14 10.75
C ASP A 18 -9.23 22.26 9.48
N ALA A 19 -8.86 20.99 9.59
CA ALA A 19 -8.89 20.07 8.45
C ALA A 19 -10.32 19.85 7.97
N MET A 20 -10.54 20.04 6.67
CA MET A 20 -11.83 19.84 6.01
C MET A 20 -12.09 18.35 5.76
N ILE A 21 -12.15 17.56 6.82
CA ILE A 21 -12.33 16.12 6.79
C ILE A 21 -13.39 15.68 7.79
N SER A 22 -14.17 14.65 7.43
CA SER A 22 -15.19 14.07 8.32
C SER A 22 -15.04 12.56 8.36
N SER A 23 -14.89 12.00 9.57
CA SER A 23 -14.90 10.56 9.83
C SER A 23 -16.31 9.99 10.10
N THR A 24 -17.35 10.82 10.09
CA THR A 24 -18.73 10.42 10.44
C THR A 24 -19.71 10.49 9.26
N HIS A 25 -19.32 11.15 8.17
CA HIS A 25 -20.13 11.34 6.97
C HIS A 25 -19.46 10.68 5.75
N PRO A 26 -19.67 9.37 5.53
CA PRO A 26 -19.15 8.70 4.34
C PRO A 26 -19.77 9.29 3.07
N LEU A 27 -18.95 9.43 2.03
CA LEU A 27 -19.36 9.82 0.69
C LEU A 27 -19.39 8.58 -0.23
N THR A 28 -20.20 8.64 -1.29
CA THR A 28 -20.27 7.56 -2.29
C THR A 28 -19.28 7.81 -3.41
N TYR A 29 -18.38 6.85 -3.62
CA TYR A 29 -17.57 6.75 -4.83
C TYR A 29 -18.08 5.56 -5.64
N ALA A 30 -18.52 5.81 -6.88
CA ALA A 30 -19.02 4.75 -7.74
C ALA A 30 -17.84 3.96 -8.33
N ASP A 31 -17.84 2.64 -8.13
CA ASP A 31 -16.82 1.73 -8.63
C ASP A 31 -17.47 0.56 -9.40
N ARG A 32 -16.62 -0.25 -10.01
CA ARG A 32 -16.97 -1.40 -10.85
C ARG A 32 -17.34 -2.61 -9.99
N LEU A 33 -17.85 -3.64 -10.67
CA LEU A 33 -18.02 -4.98 -10.12
C LEU A 33 -16.99 -5.93 -10.72
N ARG A 34 -16.63 -6.98 -9.98
CA ARG A 34 -15.71 -8.03 -10.42
C ARG A 34 -16.40 -9.39 -10.34
N ILE A 35 -16.43 -10.11 -11.46
CA ILE A 35 -16.93 -11.49 -11.56
C ILE A 35 -15.79 -12.34 -12.12
N ARG A 36 -15.27 -13.28 -11.31
CA ARG A 36 -14.26 -14.26 -11.75
C ARG A 36 -14.90 -15.64 -11.82
N GLN A 37 -14.65 -16.35 -12.91
CA GLN A 37 -15.09 -17.74 -13.05
C GLN A 37 -14.06 -18.69 -12.42
N PRO A 38 -14.45 -19.87 -11.91
CA PRO A 38 -13.50 -20.89 -11.48
C PRO A 38 -12.51 -21.23 -12.60
N GLY A 39 -11.21 -21.24 -12.27
CA GLY A 39 -10.13 -21.49 -13.23
C GLY A 39 -9.70 -20.29 -14.07
N ASP A 40 -10.32 -19.12 -13.89
CA ASP A 40 -9.89 -17.89 -14.54
C ASP A 40 -8.60 -17.35 -13.91
N ALA A 41 -7.51 -17.42 -14.66
CA ALA A 41 -6.21 -16.84 -14.30
C ALA A 41 -6.01 -15.42 -14.89
N GLY A 42 -7.03 -14.86 -15.54
CA GLY A 42 -6.96 -13.54 -16.17
C GLY A 42 -6.73 -12.41 -15.15
N PHE A 43 -5.85 -11.47 -15.54
CA PHE A 43 -5.54 -10.21 -14.85
C PHE A 43 -5.31 -10.34 -13.34
N ALA A 44 -4.29 -11.11 -12.94
CA ALA A 44 -3.75 -11.01 -11.59
C ALA A 44 -2.70 -9.87 -11.56
N LEU A 45 -2.96 -8.80 -10.82
CA LEU A 45 -1.89 -7.83 -10.53
C LEU A 45 -1.06 -8.36 -9.37
N GLY A 46 0.26 -8.21 -9.48
CA GLY A 46 1.15 -8.47 -8.36
C GLY A 46 0.83 -7.56 -7.16
N PRO A 47 1.46 -7.80 -6.00
CA PRO A 47 1.30 -6.93 -4.84
C PRO A 47 1.56 -5.46 -5.19
N HIS A 48 0.63 -4.58 -4.84
CA HIS A 48 0.70 -3.15 -5.10
C HIS A 48 0.01 -2.34 -4.00
N VAL A 49 0.28 -1.04 -3.98
CA VAL A 49 -0.44 -0.04 -3.17
C VAL A 49 -1.01 1.02 -4.11
N ASP A 50 -2.33 1.25 -4.05
CA ASP A 50 -2.98 2.27 -4.87
C ASP A 50 -2.82 3.70 -4.32
N GLY A 51 -3.43 4.65 -5.02
CA GLY A 51 -3.43 6.06 -4.62
C GLY A 51 -2.12 6.74 -5.03
N GLY A 52 -1.63 6.45 -6.23
CA GLY A 52 -0.39 7.01 -6.76
C GLY A 52 0.82 6.10 -6.57
N GLY A 53 1.91 6.48 -7.22
CA GLY A 53 3.22 5.84 -7.13
C GLY A 53 4.26 6.89 -6.73
N PRO A 54 4.95 7.54 -7.68
CA PRO A 54 5.97 8.55 -7.41
C PRO A 54 5.49 9.72 -6.54
N GLU A 55 4.20 10.03 -6.58
CA GLU A 55 3.58 11.13 -5.82
C GLU A 55 3.89 11.06 -4.32
N ARG A 56 4.23 9.89 -3.78
CA ARG A 56 4.61 9.70 -2.37
C ARG A 56 5.92 10.40 -1.99
N TRP A 57 6.81 10.58 -2.95
CA TRP A 57 8.11 11.23 -2.77
C TRP A 57 8.12 12.69 -3.24
N GLU A 58 7.05 13.15 -3.90
CA GLU A 58 7.00 14.46 -4.53
C GLU A 58 6.35 15.53 -3.62
N ASP A 59 6.98 16.71 -3.56
CA ASP A 59 6.50 17.86 -2.77
C ASP A 59 5.09 18.31 -3.20
N ASN A 60 4.79 18.23 -4.50
CA ASN A 60 3.49 18.55 -5.07
C ASN A 60 2.52 17.35 -5.09
N GLY A 61 2.93 16.17 -4.62
CA GLY A 61 2.09 14.99 -4.43
C GLY A 61 1.61 14.87 -2.97
N TYR A 62 2.06 13.83 -2.29
CA TYR A 62 1.83 13.62 -0.86
C TYR A 62 2.59 14.62 0.04
N GLY A 63 3.62 15.28 -0.48
CA GLY A 63 4.34 16.34 0.22
C GLY A 63 3.47 17.56 0.54
N ARG A 64 2.41 17.81 -0.23
CA ARG A 64 1.49 18.95 -0.02
C ARG A 64 0.86 18.98 1.37
N GLY A 65 0.65 17.81 1.96
CA GLY A 65 0.13 17.67 3.31
C GLY A 65 1.12 17.08 4.30
N ASN A 66 2.38 16.86 3.90
CA ASN A 66 3.42 16.29 4.75
C ASN A 66 3.08 14.88 5.30
N VAL A 67 2.40 14.05 4.49
CA VAL A 67 1.86 12.74 4.93
C VAL A 67 2.94 11.83 5.53
N TYR A 68 4.11 11.79 4.90
CA TYR A 68 5.22 10.92 5.29
C TYR A 68 6.36 11.65 5.99
N GLN A 69 6.13 12.88 6.45
CA GLN A 69 7.17 13.77 6.99
C GLN A 69 7.99 13.15 8.13
N ARG A 70 7.33 12.42 9.05
CA ARG A 70 8.02 11.72 10.15
C ARG A 70 9.01 10.68 9.66
N ILE A 71 8.73 10.01 8.55
CA ILE A 71 9.62 9.04 7.92
C ILE A 71 10.85 9.76 7.36
N TRP A 72 10.65 10.89 6.68
CA TRP A 72 11.71 11.70 6.09
C TRP A 72 12.63 12.35 7.12
N GLU A 73 12.10 12.69 8.30
CA GLU A 73 12.85 13.21 9.45
C GLU A 73 13.68 12.13 10.17
N GLY A 74 13.55 10.86 9.78
CA GLY A 74 14.17 9.73 10.48
C GLY A 74 13.47 9.35 11.78
N GLU A 75 12.30 9.94 12.07
CA GLU A 75 11.44 9.63 13.21
C GLU A 75 10.30 8.70 12.79
N TRP A 76 10.61 7.68 11.98
CA TRP A 76 9.62 6.80 11.34
C TRP A 76 8.76 6.05 12.36
N GLU A 77 9.25 5.80 13.58
CA GLU A 77 8.46 5.20 14.67
C GLU A 77 7.29 6.08 15.12
N LYS A 78 7.33 7.39 14.81
CA LYS A 78 6.26 8.35 15.08
C LYS A 78 5.34 8.55 13.87
N TYR A 79 5.59 7.87 12.76
CA TYR A 79 4.67 7.87 11.63
C TYR A 79 3.34 7.22 12.05
N ASP A 80 2.26 7.97 11.87
CA ASP A 80 0.91 7.51 12.16
C ASP A 80 0.13 7.34 10.84
N PRO A 81 -0.14 6.10 10.40
CA PRO A 81 -0.88 5.88 9.17
C PRO A 81 -2.34 6.36 9.25
N TRP A 82 -2.88 6.52 10.46
CA TRP A 82 -4.29 6.88 10.74
C TRP A 82 -4.54 8.38 10.88
N GLU A 83 -3.50 9.21 10.71
CA GLU A 83 -3.63 10.67 10.66
C GLU A 83 -4.21 11.08 9.30
N ALA A 84 -5.39 11.71 9.33
CA ALA A 84 -6.15 11.97 8.12
C ALA A 84 -5.96 13.40 7.57
N SER A 85 -5.61 14.38 8.40
CA SER A 85 -5.54 15.78 7.97
C SER A 85 -4.46 16.03 6.93
N CYS A 86 -3.31 15.36 7.07
CA CYS A 86 -2.22 15.42 6.11
C CYS A 86 -2.62 14.86 4.74
N ARG A 87 -3.61 13.97 4.67
CA ARG A 87 -4.03 13.34 3.41
C ARG A 87 -5.02 14.18 2.60
N VAL A 88 -5.64 15.19 3.21
CA VAL A 88 -6.64 16.05 2.54
C VAL A 88 -6.05 16.82 1.36
N LEU A 89 -4.79 17.26 1.48
CA LEU A 89 -4.10 18.05 0.46
C LEU A 89 -3.25 17.23 -0.49
N ALA A 90 -3.07 15.94 -0.23
CA ALA A 90 -2.25 15.06 -1.04
C ALA A 90 -2.83 14.95 -2.45
N GLU A 91 -1.99 15.18 -3.45
CA GLU A 91 -2.32 14.87 -4.85
C GLU A 91 -1.75 13.49 -5.18
N ALA A 92 -2.64 12.55 -5.51
CA ALA A 92 -2.29 11.15 -5.74
C ALA A 92 -2.23 10.79 -7.23
N ASP A 93 -2.56 11.73 -8.12
CA ASP A 93 -2.52 11.55 -9.57
C ASP A 93 -1.92 12.76 -10.28
N LEU A 94 -0.59 12.92 -10.16
CA LEU A 94 0.13 13.99 -10.87
C LEU A 94 0.29 13.68 -12.37
N TYR A 95 0.11 12.43 -12.76
CA TYR A 95 0.49 11.91 -14.06
C TYR A 95 -0.70 11.43 -14.91
N ASN A 96 -1.94 11.69 -14.49
CA ASN A 96 -3.18 11.28 -15.16
C ASN A 96 -3.23 9.76 -15.44
N GLY A 97 -2.95 8.96 -14.41
CA GLY A 97 -2.95 7.51 -14.49
C GLY A 97 -4.33 6.95 -14.86
N ALA A 98 -4.37 5.96 -15.76
CA ALA A 98 -5.63 5.39 -16.24
C ALA A 98 -6.48 4.68 -15.15
N GLY A 99 -5.87 4.34 -14.01
CA GLY A 99 -6.51 3.74 -12.84
C GLY A 99 -6.57 4.67 -11.62
N ALA A 100 -6.29 5.97 -11.80
CA ALA A 100 -6.23 6.91 -10.70
C ALA A 100 -7.60 7.10 -10.03
N CYS A 101 -7.56 7.33 -8.71
CA CYS A 101 -8.74 7.61 -7.90
C CYS A 101 -8.76 9.09 -7.55
N SER A 102 -9.85 9.78 -7.88
CA SER A 102 -10.04 11.21 -7.60
C SER A 102 -10.57 11.51 -6.18
N MET A 103 -10.66 10.50 -5.31
CA MET A 103 -11.14 10.65 -3.94
C MET A 103 -10.12 10.10 -2.96
N PHE A 104 -9.90 10.82 -1.86
CA PHE A 104 -9.26 10.24 -0.69
C PHE A 104 -10.15 9.14 -0.11
N ARG A 105 -9.69 7.90 -0.21
CA ARG A 105 -10.33 6.73 0.38
C ARG A 105 -9.56 6.37 1.65
N MET A 106 -10.20 6.48 2.82
CA MET A 106 -9.61 5.98 4.08
C MET A 106 -9.43 4.46 4.06
N PHE A 107 -10.38 3.77 3.44
CA PHE A 107 -10.33 2.32 3.22
C PHE A 107 -10.73 2.01 1.79
N GLN A 108 -10.09 0.99 1.23
CA GLN A 108 -10.63 0.24 0.12
C GLN A 108 -11.47 -0.91 0.65
N ALA A 109 -12.46 -1.36 -0.12
CA ALA A 109 -13.33 -2.42 0.32
C ALA A 109 -14.10 -3.06 -0.84
N TRP A 110 -14.62 -4.26 -0.60
CA TRP A 110 -15.62 -4.89 -1.46
C TRP A 110 -16.67 -5.63 -0.62
N LEU A 111 -17.87 -5.81 -1.21
CA LEU A 111 -18.97 -6.58 -0.64
C LEU A 111 -19.02 -7.94 -1.32
N GLY A 112 -18.98 -9.02 -0.53
CA GLY A 112 -19.10 -10.38 -1.01
C GLY A 112 -20.45 -10.63 -1.66
N MET A 113 -20.43 -11.14 -2.90
CA MET A 113 -21.65 -11.52 -3.65
C MET A 113 -21.73 -13.03 -3.94
N SER A 114 -20.71 -13.79 -3.54
CA SER A 114 -20.61 -15.24 -3.72
C SER A 114 -19.82 -15.85 -2.56
N HIS A 115 -19.87 -17.17 -2.43
CA HIS A 115 -19.02 -17.87 -1.47
C HIS A 115 -17.63 -18.03 -2.07
N THR A 116 -16.60 -17.57 -1.35
CA THR A 116 -15.20 -17.69 -1.75
C THR A 116 -14.30 -17.85 -0.53
N GLY A 117 -13.07 -18.32 -0.71
CA GLY A 117 -12.10 -18.47 0.37
C GLY A 117 -10.64 -18.38 -0.09
N PRO A 118 -9.70 -18.67 0.82
CA PRO A 118 -8.28 -18.72 0.49
C PRO A 118 -8.01 -19.60 -0.74
N ASN A 119 -7.15 -19.12 -1.65
CA ASN A 119 -6.79 -19.76 -2.93
C ASN A 119 -7.92 -19.87 -3.97
N GLU A 120 -9.06 -19.23 -3.76
CA GLU A 120 -10.19 -19.22 -4.73
C GLU A 120 -10.30 -17.89 -5.48
N GLY A 121 -9.16 -17.25 -5.78
CA GLY A 121 -9.12 -15.94 -6.45
C GLY A 121 -9.56 -14.77 -5.57
N THR A 122 -9.47 -14.93 -4.25
CA THR A 122 -9.76 -13.92 -3.23
C THR A 122 -8.55 -13.04 -2.89
N LEU A 123 -8.80 -11.95 -2.15
CA LEU A 123 -7.81 -10.96 -1.76
C LEU A 123 -6.75 -11.54 -0.79
N LEU A 124 -5.50 -11.09 -0.95
CA LEU A 124 -4.48 -11.17 0.10
C LEU A 124 -4.14 -9.77 0.60
N VAL A 125 -3.69 -9.63 1.83
CA VAL A 125 -3.20 -8.35 2.38
C VAL A 125 -1.94 -8.58 3.20
N ASN A 126 -1.06 -7.58 3.27
CA ASN A 126 -0.01 -7.57 4.29
C ASN A 126 -0.54 -6.91 5.58
N PRO A 127 -0.57 -7.62 6.70
CA PRO A 127 -1.05 -7.05 7.97
C PRO A 127 -0.05 -6.07 8.61
N LEU A 128 1.18 -5.96 8.11
CA LEU A 128 2.25 -5.11 8.65
C LEU A 128 2.19 -3.67 8.11
N LEU A 129 1.01 -3.06 8.07
CA LEU A 129 0.71 -1.76 7.44
C LEU A 129 1.84 -0.73 7.60
N SER A 130 2.11 -0.27 8.82
CA SER A 130 3.07 0.82 9.06
C SER A 130 4.49 0.43 8.63
N LEU A 131 4.95 -0.78 8.99
CA LEU A 131 6.29 -1.26 8.67
C LEU A 131 6.50 -1.44 7.16
N ALA A 132 5.50 -1.98 6.46
CA ALA A 132 5.55 -2.15 5.02
C ALA A 132 5.59 -0.79 4.30
N THR A 133 4.74 0.16 4.72
CA THR A 133 4.73 1.52 4.18
C THR A 133 6.07 2.22 4.37
N ILE A 134 6.61 2.22 5.59
CA ILE A 134 7.89 2.81 5.91
C ILE A 134 9.02 2.15 5.10
N TYR A 135 9.00 0.82 5.01
CA TYR A 135 10.01 0.07 4.29
C TYR A 135 10.05 0.45 2.81
N PHE A 136 8.93 0.41 2.09
CA PHE A 136 8.97 0.72 0.65
C PHE A 136 9.26 2.20 0.39
N LEU A 137 8.85 3.11 1.27
CA LEU A 137 9.15 4.54 1.16
C LEU A 137 10.65 4.84 1.31
N LEU A 138 11.31 4.15 2.24
CA LEU A 138 12.75 4.30 2.48
C LEU A 138 13.60 3.47 1.51
N ARG A 139 13.05 2.40 0.93
CA ARG A 139 13.78 1.45 0.06
C ARG A 139 14.58 2.10 -1.08
N PRO A 140 14.12 3.14 -1.78
CA PRO A 140 14.90 3.84 -2.81
C PRO A 140 16.23 4.39 -2.34
N PHE A 141 16.35 4.76 -1.06
CA PHE A 141 17.56 5.37 -0.52
C PHE A 141 18.65 4.36 -0.12
N PHE A 142 18.35 3.05 -0.15
CA PHE A 142 19.28 2.01 0.29
C PHE A 142 19.71 1.11 -0.87
N GLU A 143 21.01 0.85 -0.97
CA GLU A 143 21.59 -0.10 -1.91
C GLU A 143 22.30 -1.25 -1.17
N PRO A 144 22.31 -2.46 -1.77
CA PRO A 144 23.04 -3.56 -1.19
C PRO A 144 24.57 -3.39 -1.43
N ILE A 145 25.38 -3.82 -0.46
CA ILE A 145 26.85 -3.80 -0.56
C ILE A 145 27.34 -4.91 -1.50
N TYR A 146 26.70 -6.08 -1.44
CA TYR A 146 26.95 -7.23 -2.30
C TYR A 146 25.69 -7.60 -3.08
N THR A 147 25.86 -8.21 -4.25
CA THR A 147 24.74 -8.54 -5.14
C THR A 147 23.89 -9.70 -4.61
N PRO A 148 22.63 -9.81 -5.06
CA PRO A 148 21.76 -10.93 -4.71
C PRO A 148 22.41 -12.27 -5.06
N PRO A 149 22.28 -13.30 -4.21
CA PRO A 149 22.86 -14.60 -4.48
C PRO A 149 22.22 -15.23 -5.73
N LYS A 150 23.05 -15.86 -6.56
CA LYS A 150 22.56 -16.62 -7.73
C LYS A 150 21.85 -17.92 -7.34
N GLU A 151 22.20 -18.46 -6.17
CA GLU A 151 21.60 -19.67 -5.62
C GLU A 151 20.60 -19.31 -4.52
N CYS A 152 19.38 -19.83 -4.63
CA CYS A 152 18.30 -19.58 -3.67
C CYS A 152 18.42 -20.44 -2.41
N SER A 153 19.60 -20.50 -1.78
CA SER A 153 19.70 -21.11 -0.45
C SER A 153 19.17 -20.14 0.61
N ARG A 154 18.54 -20.70 1.65
CA ARG A 154 18.03 -19.90 2.77
C ARG A 154 19.13 -19.08 3.45
N MET A 155 20.30 -19.70 3.69
CA MET A 155 21.45 -19.04 4.30
C MET A 155 21.97 -17.88 3.45
N ALA A 156 22.06 -18.06 2.13
CA ALA A 156 22.48 -16.99 1.23
C ALA A 156 21.49 -15.83 1.20
N THR A 157 20.18 -16.13 1.25
CA THR A 157 19.12 -15.12 1.31
C THR A 157 19.17 -14.34 2.62
N GLU A 158 19.27 -15.04 3.77
CA GLU A 158 19.38 -14.40 5.09
C GLU A 158 20.64 -13.52 5.18
N THR A 159 21.77 -13.96 4.61
CA THR A 159 23.00 -13.16 4.56
C THR A 159 22.84 -11.91 3.70
N PHE A 160 22.17 -12.03 2.55
CA PHE A 160 21.89 -10.90 1.66
C PHE A 160 20.94 -9.88 2.30
N LEU A 161 19.93 -10.34 3.03
CA LEU A 161 18.94 -9.50 3.72
C LEU A 161 19.46 -8.94 5.05
N HIS A 162 20.64 -9.34 5.51
CA HIS A 162 21.17 -8.86 6.78
C HIS A 162 21.41 -7.34 6.73
N PRO A 163 21.06 -6.55 7.78
CA PRO A 163 21.20 -5.09 7.77
C PRO A 163 22.61 -4.60 7.44
N SER A 164 23.65 -5.36 7.78
CA SER A 164 25.04 -4.99 7.45
C SER A 164 25.37 -5.02 5.96
N ASN A 165 24.51 -5.63 5.13
CA ASN A 165 24.65 -5.62 3.67
C ASN A 165 23.97 -4.41 3.04
N TRP A 166 23.39 -3.48 3.81
CA TRP A 166 22.69 -2.32 3.27
C TRP A 166 23.38 -1.04 3.70
N ARG A 167 23.45 -0.09 2.77
CA ARG A 167 23.96 1.26 3.03
C ARG A 167 23.09 2.28 2.31
N LEU A 168 23.13 3.53 2.77
CA LEU A 168 22.57 4.64 2.02
C LEU A 168 23.26 4.70 0.64
N GLU A 169 22.47 4.92 -0.40
CA GLU A 169 22.96 5.07 -1.77
C GLU A 169 24.02 6.18 -1.83
N ARG A 170 25.15 5.90 -2.50
CA ARG A 170 26.27 6.85 -2.58
C ARG A 170 26.04 7.97 -3.58
N GLU A 171 25.34 7.65 -4.67
CA GLU A 171 25.02 8.56 -5.76
C GLU A 171 23.51 8.53 -5.95
N THR A 172 22.84 9.68 -5.82
CA THR A 172 21.39 9.77 -5.96
C THR A 172 20.93 9.25 -7.32
N SER A 173 20.07 8.24 -7.33
CA SER A 173 19.39 7.76 -8.54
C SER A 173 17.93 8.24 -8.61
N SER A 174 17.31 8.10 -9.79
CA SER A 174 15.87 8.33 -9.99
C SER A 174 15.03 7.06 -9.77
N ASN A 175 15.62 6.01 -9.19
CA ASN A 175 14.96 4.73 -9.05
C ASN A 175 14.09 4.67 -7.79
N LEU A 176 12.78 4.81 -7.96
CA LEU A 176 11.78 4.72 -6.88
C LEU A 176 11.23 3.30 -6.67
N GLN A 177 11.96 2.27 -7.10
CA GLN A 177 11.72 0.87 -6.74
C GLN A 177 10.25 0.44 -6.96
N GLY A 178 9.77 0.51 -8.20
CA GLY A 178 8.39 0.09 -8.55
C GLY A 178 7.37 1.23 -8.59
N ALA A 179 7.75 2.45 -8.22
CA ALA A 179 6.93 3.64 -8.45
C ALA A 179 7.11 4.13 -9.89
N THR A 180 6.12 3.88 -10.75
CA THR A 180 6.12 4.34 -12.15
C THR A 180 5.06 5.44 -12.34
N PRO A 181 5.40 6.59 -12.97
CA PRO A 181 4.43 7.66 -13.22
C PRO A 181 3.14 7.15 -13.90
N GLY A 182 1.98 7.48 -13.31
CA GLY A 182 0.66 7.08 -13.82
C GLY A 182 0.22 5.66 -13.43
N PHE A 183 1.00 4.96 -12.59
CA PHE A 183 0.69 3.63 -12.09
C PHE A 183 0.70 3.59 -10.55
N ALA A 184 0.08 2.54 -9.99
CA ALA A 184 0.19 2.22 -8.57
C ALA A 184 1.63 1.84 -8.19
N GLN A 185 1.96 1.91 -6.89
CA GLN A 185 3.23 1.41 -6.39
C GLN A 185 3.31 -0.11 -6.54
N GLU A 186 4.23 -0.61 -7.35
CA GLU A 186 4.46 -2.05 -7.51
C GLU A 186 5.40 -2.59 -6.43
N LEU A 187 5.08 -3.76 -5.86
CA LEU A 187 5.88 -4.44 -4.86
C LEU A 187 6.20 -5.87 -5.31
N THR A 188 7.50 -6.16 -5.49
CA THR A 188 7.99 -7.48 -5.91
C THR A 188 9.07 -8.00 -4.98
N ALA A 189 9.28 -9.31 -4.97
CA ALA A 189 10.38 -9.93 -4.20
C ALA A 189 11.77 -9.44 -4.66
N THR A 190 11.92 -8.95 -5.90
CA THR A 190 13.20 -8.40 -6.39
C THR A 190 13.44 -6.99 -5.86
N LEU A 191 12.43 -6.12 -5.91
CA LEU A 191 12.56 -4.73 -5.49
C LEU A 191 12.50 -4.59 -3.95
N HIS A 192 11.69 -5.43 -3.30
CA HIS A 192 11.33 -5.36 -1.88
C HIS A 192 11.56 -6.70 -1.14
N PRO A 193 12.79 -7.24 -1.13
CA PRO A 193 13.02 -8.61 -0.70
C PRO A 193 12.78 -8.84 0.81
N HIS A 194 12.84 -7.79 1.65
CA HIS A 194 12.55 -7.90 3.09
C HIS A 194 11.06 -7.94 3.41
N LEU A 195 10.18 -7.57 2.47
CA LEU A 195 8.75 -7.78 2.66
C LEU A 195 8.41 -9.26 2.69
N GLU A 196 9.24 -10.13 2.11
CA GLU A 196 9.02 -11.57 2.03
C GLU A 196 7.56 -11.91 1.64
N LEU A 197 7.08 -11.29 0.55
CA LEU A 197 5.67 -11.26 0.15
C LEU A 197 5.01 -12.66 0.11
N GLU A 198 5.76 -13.71 -0.23
CA GLU A 198 5.24 -15.09 -0.21
C GLU A 198 4.85 -15.59 1.20
N LYS A 199 5.43 -15.02 2.25
CA LYS A 199 5.24 -15.41 3.66
C LYS A 199 4.38 -14.43 4.44
N THR A 200 4.47 -13.14 4.13
CA THR A 200 3.81 -12.07 4.91
C THR A 200 2.41 -11.75 4.42
N MET A 201 2.08 -12.11 3.18
CA MET A 201 0.74 -11.92 2.63
C MET A 201 -0.23 -12.96 3.19
N VAL A 202 -1.36 -12.49 3.70
CA VAL A 202 -2.37 -13.32 4.35
C VAL A 202 -3.67 -13.25 3.55
N HIS A 203 -4.27 -14.42 3.27
CA HIS A 203 -5.59 -14.48 2.66
C HIS A 203 -6.67 -13.91 3.58
N VAL A 204 -7.65 -13.25 2.97
CA VAL A 204 -8.93 -13.00 3.65
C VAL A 204 -9.58 -14.33 4.07
N PRO A 205 -10.39 -14.35 5.15
CA PRO A 205 -11.08 -15.56 5.58
C PRO A 205 -12.10 -16.04 4.54
N LYS A 206 -12.79 -17.13 4.83
CA LYS A 206 -13.95 -17.54 4.02
C LYS A 206 -15.00 -16.43 4.02
N ILE A 207 -15.57 -16.19 2.85
CA ILE A 207 -16.48 -15.10 2.52
C ILE A 207 -17.80 -15.71 2.09
N ALA A 208 -18.89 -15.15 2.59
CA ALA A 208 -20.25 -15.41 2.16
C ALA A 208 -20.86 -14.15 1.51
N PRO A 209 -21.95 -14.30 0.73
CA PRO A 209 -22.73 -13.16 0.28
C PRO A 209 -23.17 -12.28 1.46
N GLY A 210 -22.87 -10.98 1.37
CA GLY A 210 -23.16 -9.99 2.42
C GLY A 210 -21.96 -9.64 3.32
N ASP A 211 -20.89 -10.43 3.32
CA ASP A 211 -19.67 -10.10 4.06
C ASP A 211 -18.97 -8.89 3.45
N TYR A 212 -18.46 -7.99 4.29
CA TYR A 212 -17.80 -6.75 3.87
C TYR A 212 -16.34 -6.78 4.29
N VAL A 213 -15.43 -6.73 3.32
CA VAL A 213 -13.98 -6.77 3.55
C VAL A 213 -13.39 -5.41 3.22
N ALA A 214 -12.59 -4.86 4.13
CA ALA A 214 -11.96 -3.56 3.98
C ALA A 214 -10.49 -3.60 4.42
N TRP A 215 -9.66 -2.77 3.79
CA TRP A 215 -8.23 -2.58 4.11
C TRP A 215 -7.84 -1.12 4.00
N HIS A 216 -6.79 -0.74 4.72
CA HIS A 216 -6.28 0.64 4.75
C HIS A 216 -5.74 1.05 3.37
N CYS A 217 -5.80 2.33 3.02
CA CYS A 217 -5.39 2.83 1.70
C CYS A 217 -3.91 2.60 1.36
N ASP A 218 -3.05 2.58 2.36
CA ASP A 218 -1.62 2.25 2.21
C ASP A 218 -1.30 0.75 2.40
N SER A 219 -2.31 -0.12 2.59
CA SER A 219 -2.06 -1.56 2.67
C SER A 219 -1.74 -2.13 1.28
N GLU A 220 -0.69 -2.94 1.20
CA GLU A 220 -0.34 -3.70 0.01
C GLU A 220 -1.22 -4.94 -0.17
N TYR A 221 -1.58 -5.21 -1.42
CA TYR A 221 -2.40 -6.35 -1.80
C TYR A 221 -2.22 -6.70 -3.29
N PRO A 222 -2.38 -7.98 -3.70
CA PRO A 222 -2.54 -8.35 -5.10
C PRO A 222 -4.03 -8.31 -5.48
N THR A 223 -4.34 -8.12 -6.77
CA THR A 223 -5.74 -8.22 -7.27
C THR A 223 -5.98 -9.43 -8.13
#